data_AF-A0A4Y2TLP5-F1
#
_entry.id   AF-A0A4Y2TLP5-F1
#
_cell.length_a   1.000
_cell.length_b   1.000
_cell.length_c   1.000
_cell.angle_alpha   90.00
_cell.angle_beta   90.00
_cell.angle_gamma   90.00
#
_symmetry.space_group_name_H-M   'P 1'
#
loop_
_entity.id
_entity.type
_entity.pdbx_description
1 polymer ?
#
loop_
_entity_poly.entity_id
_entity_poly.type
_entity_poly.pdbx_seq_one_letter_code
_entity_poly.pdbx_strand_id
1 'polypeptide(L)'
;FGGLEAMITGLCDQFPIHLRRNREIFVGFVVVFIYLCALPTCTFGGYYIVNLLDSYGTAMSVLFIVFVEAAAVCWIYGAERFSDQVKEMLGHRPGIFWRVCWKYISPIFILCIFIFAMVQYKDLTLQDYTYPRWAIGVGWTLTASSLLCIPGYITYYLITTPGTCIERVQRGLNPESQTQQRQERIPINPRVILGTA
;
A
#
# COMPACT_ATOMS: atom_id res chain seq x y z
N PHE A 1 13.27 -9.91 5.30
CA PHE A 1 13.79 -8.63 5.85
C PHE A 1 13.13 -7.42 5.21
N GLY A 2 13.30 -7.17 3.89
CA GLY A 2 12.74 -5.97 3.24
C GLY A 2 11.23 -5.74 3.45
N GLY A 3 10.39 -6.77 3.29
CA GLY A 3 8.93 -6.61 3.49
C GLY A 3 8.53 -6.26 4.93
N LEU A 4 9.19 -6.88 5.93
CA LEU A 4 8.94 -6.60 7.35
C LEU A 4 9.41 -5.18 7.72
N GLU A 5 10.60 -4.77 7.25
CA GLU A 5 11.11 -3.41 7.44
C GLU A 5 10.21 -2.37 6.80
N ALA A 6 9.71 -2.62 5.58
CA ALA A 6 8.78 -1.72 4.89
C ALA A 6 7.49 -1.53 5.69
N MET A 7 6.91 -2.62 6.20
CA MET A 7 5.72 -2.57 7.05
C MET A 7 5.96 -1.79 8.36
N ILE A 8 7.06 -2.09 9.06
CA ILE A 8 7.42 -1.41 10.32
C ILE A 8 7.65 0.08 10.06
N THR A 9 8.38 0.41 8.99
CA THR A 9 8.68 1.80 8.62
C THR A 9 7.40 2.56 8.30
N GLY A 10 6.50 1.98 7.50
CA GLY A 10 5.21 2.60 7.19
C GLY A 10 4.36 2.87 8.43
N LEU A 11 4.33 1.95 9.40
CA LEU A 11 3.61 2.16 10.67
C LEU A 11 4.27 3.22 11.55
N CYS A 12 5.60 3.28 11.56
CA CYS A 12 6.36 4.28 12.32
C CYS A 12 6.20 5.69 11.74
N ASP A 13 6.12 5.82 10.41
CA ASP A 13 5.93 7.10 9.73
C ASP A 13 4.50 7.64 9.93
N GLN A 14 3.50 6.77 10.03
CA GLN A 14 2.11 7.18 10.29
C GLN A 14 1.87 7.62 11.75
N PHE A 15 2.57 7.02 12.72
CA PHE A 15 2.40 7.32 14.16
C PHE A 15 3.72 7.78 14.83
N PRO A 16 4.32 8.90 14.39
CA PRO A 16 5.68 9.27 14.79
C PRO A 16 5.80 9.63 16.28
N ILE A 17 4.74 10.12 16.91
CA ILE A 17 4.74 10.60 18.30
C ILE A 17 4.76 9.44 19.30
N HIS A 18 4.05 8.34 19.02
CA HIS A 18 3.91 7.22 19.96
C HIS A 18 4.86 6.06 19.66
N LEU A 19 5.08 5.71 18.39
CA LEU A 19 5.86 4.50 18.04
C LEU A 19 7.37 4.74 17.98
N ARG A 20 7.83 5.97 17.67
CA ARG A 20 9.26 6.24 17.48
C ARG A 20 10.08 6.12 18.76
N ARG A 21 9.49 6.43 19.92
CA ARG A 21 10.16 6.38 21.22
C ARG A 21 10.38 4.96 21.74
N ASN A 22 9.50 4.03 21.38
CA ASN A 22 9.52 2.63 21.85
C ASN A 22 9.60 1.63 20.68
N ARG A 23 10.39 1.96 19.64
CA ARG A 23 10.47 1.17 18.40
C ARG A 23 10.80 -0.30 18.65
N GLU A 24 11.73 -0.59 19.56
CA GLU A 24 12.17 -1.96 19.86
C GLU A 24 11.04 -2.83 20.43
N ILE A 25 10.25 -2.28 21.36
CA ILE A 25 9.10 -2.97 21.96
C ILE A 25 8.01 -3.22 20.91
N PHE A 26 7.75 -2.22 20.06
CA PHE A 26 6.79 -2.35 18.97
C PHE A 26 7.18 -3.44 17.98
N VAL A 27 8.45 -3.46 17.53
CA VAL A 27 8.95 -4.50 16.62
C VAL A 27 8.86 -5.88 17.28
N GLY A 28 9.24 -5.99 18.57
CA GLY A 28 9.08 -7.24 19.33
C GLY A 28 7.65 -7.75 19.34
N PHE A 29 6.67 -6.87 19.61
CA PHE A 29 5.25 -7.21 19.56
C PHE A 29 4.80 -7.67 18.17
N VAL A 30 5.16 -6.95 17.12
CA VAL A 30 4.80 -7.30 15.73
C VAL A 30 5.37 -8.65 15.33
N VAL A 31 6.63 -8.94 15.69
CA VAL A 31 7.26 -10.23 15.37
C VAL A 31 6.59 -11.37 16.11
N VAL A 32 6.29 -11.21 17.40
CA VAL A 32 5.55 -12.21 18.19
C VAL A 32 4.15 -12.43 17.61
N PHE A 33 3.45 -11.36 17.21
CA PHE A 33 2.14 -11.46 16.57
C PHE A 33 2.19 -12.24 15.25
N ILE A 34 3.15 -11.92 14.36
CA ILE A 34 3.33 -12.65 13.09
C ILE A 34 3.66 -14.11 13.35
N TYR A 35 4.51 -14.40 14.35
CA TYR A 35 4.85 -15.77 14.73
C TYR A 35 3.61 -16.57 15.15
N LEU A 36 2.75 -16.01 16.01
CA LEU A 36 1.51 -16.64 16.42
C LEU A 36 0.55 -16.88 15.24
N CYS A 37 0.42 -15.91 14.34
CA CYS A 37 -0.38 -16.04 13.12
C CYS A 37 0.19 -17.07 12.14
N ALA A 38 1.50 -17.32 12.16
CA ALA A 38 2.17 -18.30 11.32
C ALA A 38 2.11 -19.73 11.89
N LEU A 39 1.86 -19.93 13.19
CA LEU A 39 1.80 -21.27 13.79
C LEU A 39 0.90 -22.28 13.05
N PRO A 40 -0.31 -21.91 12.54
CA PRO A 40 -1.15 -22.85 11.81
C PRO A 40 -0.49 -23.43 10.55
N THR A 41 0.40 -22.66 9.89
CA THR A 41 1.09 -23.12 8.67
C THR A 41 2.21 -24.12 8.94
N CYS A 42 2.63 -24.29 10.20
CA CYS A 42 3.63 -25.28 10.62
C CYS A 42 3.03 -26.64 11.00
N THR A 43 1.70 -26.78 10.98
CA THR A 43 1.04 -28.06 11.29
C THR A 43 1.16 -29.06 10.14
N PHE A 44 0.83 -30.34 10.36
CA PHE A 44 0.87 -31.39 9.31
C PHE A 44 0.02 -31.03 8.07
N GLY A 45 -1.06 -30.26 8.23
CA GLY A 45 -1.90 -29.75 7.14
C GLY A 45 -1.51 -28.35 6.65
N GLY A 46 -0.40 -27.79 7.14
CA GLY A 46 0.01 -26.42 6.91
C GLY A 46 0.23 -26.08 5.43
N TYR A 47 0.64 -27.06 4.61
CA TYR A 47 0.80 -26.88 3.16
C TYR A 47 -0.49 -26.40 2.47
N TYR A 48 -1.66 -26.92 2.86
CA TYR A 48 -2.94 -26.47 2.31
C TYR A 48 -3.26 -25.03 2.71
N ILE A 49 -2.95 -24.65 3.95
CA ILE A 49 -3.15 -23.28 4.44
C ILE A 49 -2.21 -22.32 3.70
N VAL A 50 -0.94 -22.68 3.53
CA VAL A 50 0.03 -21.87 2.78
C VAL A 50 -0.42 -21.68 1.34
N ASN A 51 -0.86 -22.75 0.66
CA ASN A 51 -1.33 -22.67 -0.71
C ASN A 51 -2.57 -21.77 -0.86
N LEU A 52 -3.50 -21.85 0.10
CA LEU A 52 -4.68 -20.99 0.13
C LEU A 52 -4.31 -19.51 0.38
N LEU A 53 -3.41 -19.24 1.32
CA LEU A 53 -2.92 -17.89 1.61
C LEU A 53 -2.13 -17.29 0.44
N ASP A 54 -1.31 -18.08 -0.25
CA ASP A 54 -0.53 -17.59 -1.39
C ASP A 54 -1.45 -17.22 -2.58
N SER A 55 -2.42 -18.09 -2.89
CA SER A 55 -3.33 -17.91 -4.01
C SER A 55 -4.34 -16.78 -3.79
N TYR A 56 -5.01 -16.75 -2.64
CA TYR A 56 -6.06 -15.74 -2.36
C TYR A 56 -5.51 -14.50 -1.63
N GLY A 57 -4.56 -14.68 -0.73
CA GLY A 57 -4.02 -13.58 0.07
C GLY A 57 -3.11 -12.69 -0.76
N THR A 58 -2.07 -13.26 -1.38
CA THR A 58 -1.02 -12.49 -2.05
C THR A 58 -1.31 -12.23 -3.52
N ALA A 59 -1.54 -13.27 -4.32
CA ALA A 59 -1.53 -13.14 -5.79
C ALA A 59 -2.58 -12.16 -6.32
N MET A 60 -3.85 -12.35 -5.96
CA MET A 60 -4.95 -11.50 -6.47
C MET A 60 -4.93 -10.10 -5.86
N SER A 61 -4.65 -9.99 -4.57
CA SER A 61 -4.64 -8.71 -3.84
C SER A 61 -3.51 -7.79 -4.33
N VAL A 62 -2.28 -8.31 -4.46
CA VAL A 62 -1.10 -7.51 -4.84
C VAL A 62 -1.23 -7.00 -6.27
N LEU A 63 -1.69 -7.83 -7.21
CA LEU A 63 -1.88 -7.39 -8.60
C LEU A 63 -2.87 -6.23 -8.71
N PHE A 64 -3.97 -6.29 -7.95
CA PHE A 64 -4.93 -5.19 -7.91
C PHE A 64 -4.35 -3.93 -7.27
N ILE A 65 -3.67 -4.05 -6.14
CA ILE A 65 -3.05 -2.91 -5.44
C ILE A 65 -2.04 -2.21 -6.36
N VAL A 66 -1.16 -2.97 -6.99
CA VAL A 66 -0.14 -2.43 -7.91
C VAL A 66 -0.78 -1.78 -9.14
N PHE A 67 -1.90 -2.32 -9.65
CA PHE A 67 -2.65 -1.68 -10.72
C PHE A 67 -3.21 -0.31 -10.29
N VAL A 68 -3.87 -0.24 -9.14
CA VAL A 68 -4.43 1.01 -8.62
C VAL A 68 -3.33 2.03 -8.32
N GLU A 69 -2.21 1.59 -7.75
CA GLU A 69 -1.04 2.44 -7.49
C GLU A 69 -0.45 3.01 -8.79
N ALA A 70 -0.24 2.16 -9.80
CA ALA A 70 0.26 2.60 -11.10
C ALA A 70 -0.70 3.58 -11.79
N ALA A 71 -2.00 3.30 -11.77
CA ALA A 71 -3.03 4.19 -12.31
C ALA A 71 -3.08 5.53 -11.55
N ALA A 72 -2.97 5.50 -10.22
CA ALA A 72 -2.94 6.69 -9.37
C ALA A 72 -1.72 7.56 -9.68
N VAL A 73 -0.52 6.99 -9.76
CA VAL A 73 0.70 7.77 -10.06
C VAL A 73 0.67 8.31 -11.50
N CYS A 74 0.31 7.48 -12.47
CA CYS A 74 0.48 7.83 -13.88
C CYS A 74 -0.63 8.72 -14.43
N TRP A 75 -1.88 8.52 -14.01
CA TRP A 75 -3.05 9.24 -14.51
C TRP A 75 -3.59 10.28 -13.53
N ILE A 76 -3.71 9.94 -12.25
CA ILE A 76 -4.27 10.87 -11.25
C ILE A 76 -3.25 11.94 -10.87
N TYR A 77 -2.06 11.52 -10.43
CA TYR A 77 -0.97 12.43 -10.08
C TYR A 77 -0.32 13.04 -11.33
N GLY A 78 -0.18 12.24 -12.39
CA GLY A 78 0.26 12.66 -13.71
C GLY A 78 1.76 12.41 -13.94
N ALA A 79 2.06 11.65 -14.99
CA ALA A 79 3.44 11.25 -15.33
C ALA A 79 4.42 12.43 -15.56
N GLU A 80 3.95 13.60 -16.01
CA GLU A 80 4.80 14.79 -16.17
C GLU A 80 5.20 15.40 -14.82
N ARG A 81 4.28 15.47 -13.85
CA ARG A 81 4.59 15.94 -12.48
C ARG A 81 5.58 15.00 -11.79
N PHE A 82 5.40 13.70 -11.98
CA PHE A 82 6.35 12.70 -11.50
C PHE A 82 7.74 12.88 -12.15
N SER A 83 7.80 13.08 -13.46
CA SER A 83 9.05 13.36 -14.17
C SER A 83 9.75 14.63 -13.67
N ASP A 84 8.99 15.63 -13.22
CA ASP A 84 9.55 16.87 -12.65
C ASP A 84 10.12 16.67 -11.25
N GLN A 85 9.50 15.84 -10.41
CA GLN A 85 10.08 15.44 -9.13
C GLN A 85 11.37 14.65 -9.31
N VAL A 86 11.40 13.73 -10.29
CA VAL A 86 12.61 12.98 -10.64
C VAL A 86 13.73 13.93 -11.08
N LYS A 87 13.39 14.99 -11.85
CA LYS A 87 14.33 16.04 -12.24
C LYS A 87 14.86 16.81 -11.04
N GLU A 88 14.01 17.14 -10.06
CA GLU A 88 14.42 17.82 -8.84
C GLU A 88 15.42 16.98 -8.03
N MET A 89 15.21 15.67 -7.96
CA MET A 89 16.09 14.75 -7.21
C MET A 89 17.42 14.46 -7.91
N LEU A 90 17.42 14.29 -9.24
CA LEU A 90 18.58 13.84 -10.01
C LEU A 90 19.26 14.95 -10.83
N GLY A 91 18.64 16.13 -10.91
CA GLY A 91 19.13 17.28 -11.71
C GLY A 91 18.79 17.22 -13.20
N HIS A 92 18.32 16.08 -13.74
CA HIS A 92 17.99 15.92 -15.16
C HIS A 92 16.62 15.27 -15.37
N ARG A 93 15.89 15.66 -16.43
CA ARG A 93 14.59 15.04 -16.74
C ARG A 93 14.78 13.64 -17.33
N PRO A 94 14.00 12.63 -16.90
CA PRO A 94 14.00 11.32 -17.55
C PRO A 94 13.57 11.46 -19.02
N GLY A 95 14.20 10.65 -19.88
CA GLY A 95 13.95 10.68 -21.33
C GLY A 95 12.49 10.37 -21.69
N ILE A 96 12.11 10.70 -22.93
CA ILE A 96 10.73 10.50 -23.43
C ILE A 96 10.32 9.02 -23.36
N PHE A 97 11.26 8.09 -23.60
CA PHE A 97 11.03 6.66 -23.47
C PHE A 97 10.49 6.27 -22.08
N TRP A 98 11.13 6.77 -21.01
CA TRP A 98 10.71 6.49 -19.63
C TRP A 98 9.34 7.08 -19.31
N ARG A 99 9.07 8.30 -19.79
CA ARG A 99 7.76 8.95 -19.60
C ARG A 99 6.62 8.19 -20.30
N VAL A 100 6.85 7.73 -21.53
CA VAL A 100 5.87 6.91 -22.27
C VAL A 100 5.68 5.56 -21.59
N CYS A 101 6.77 4.96 -21.10
CA CYS A 101 6.73 3.69 -20.39
C CYS A 101 5.86 3.77 -19.13
N TRP A 102 6.07 4.80 -18.29
CA TRP A 102 5.25 5.00 -17.10
C TRP A 102 3.81 5.35 -17.44
N LYS A 103 3.58 6.26 -18.39
CA LYS A 103 2.22 6.73 -18.67
C LYS A 103 1.30 5.68 -19.29
N TYR A 104 1.83 4.81 -20.14
CA TYR A 104 1.03 3.88 -20.94
C TYR A 104 1.46 2.43 -20.80
N ILE A 105 2.74 2.12 -20.96
CA ILE A 105 3.20 0.73 -21.05
C ILE A 105 2.99 0.00 -19.72
N SER A 106 3.41 0.60 -18.60
CA SER A 106 3.33 -0.04 -17.29
C SER A 106 1.89 -0.30 -16.83
N PRO A 107 0.95 0.67 -16.85
CA PRO A 107 -0.44 0.43 -16.48
C PRO A 107 -1.13 -0.60 -17.38
N ILE A 108 -0.87 -0.57 -18.70
CA ILE A 108 -1.45 -1.53 -19.64
C ILE A 108 -0.90 -2.93 -19.38
N PHE A 109 0.41 -3.06 -19.18
CA PHE A 109 1.04 -4.34 -18.92
C PHE A 109 0.53 -4.99 -17.62
N ILE A 110 0.40 -4.21 -16.56
CA ILE A 110 -0.16 -4.67 -15.28
C ILE A 110 -1.63 -5.06 -15.45
N LEU A 111 -2.42 -4.27 -16.18
CA LEU A 111 -3.82 -4.59 -16.46
C LEU A 111 -3.94 -5.91 -17.25
N CYS A 112 -3.09 -6.13 -18.26
CA CYS A 112 -3.06 -7.38 -19.02
C CYS A 112 -2.78 -8.58 -18.11
N ILE A 113 -1.76 -8.50 -17.24
CA ILE A 113 -1.44 -9.57 -16.29
C ILE A 113 -2.62 -9.82 -15.34
N PHE A 114 -3.26 -8.77 -14.85
CA PHE A 114 -4.43 -8.88 -13.98
C PHE A 114 -5.59 -9.60 -14.68
N ILE A 115 -5.91 -9.24 -15.93
CA ILE A 115 -6.95 -9.90 -16.72
C ILE A 115 -6.59 -11.38 -16.96
N PHE A 116 -5.35 -11.68 -17.34
CA PHE A 116 -4.91 -13.08 -17.51
C PHE A 116 -5.00 -13.87 -16.21
N ALA A 117 -4.63 -13.29 -15.07
CA ALA A 117 -4.75 -13.92 -13.76
C ALA A 117 -6.22 -14.22 -13.41
N MET A 118 -7.14 -13.30 -13.73
CA MET A 118 -8.58 -13.49 -13.54
C MET A 118 -9.16 -14.58 -14.46
N VAL A 119 -8.73 -14.63 -15.72
CA VAL A 119 -9.20 -15.65 -16.69
C VAL A 119 -8.67 -17.04 -16.36
N GLN A 120 -7.41 -17.12 -15.91
CA GLN A 120 -6.77 -18.39 -15.54
C GLN A 120 -7.15 -18.86 -14.13
N TYR A 121 -7.91 -18.05 -13.39
CA TYR A 121 -8.45 -18.41 -12.09
C TYR A 121 -9.34 -19.64 -12.23
N LYS A 122 -8.83 -20.79 -11.78
CA LYS A 122 -9.55 -22.06 -11.72
C LYS A 122 -9.70 -22.43 -10.25
N ASP A 123 -10.81 -23.07 -9.91
CA ASP A 123 -11.07 -23.52 -8.54
C ASP A 123 -9.84 -24.21 -7.97
N LEU A 124 -9.36 -23.70 -6.83
CA LEU A 124 -8.19 -24.20 -6.14
C LEU A 124 -8.39 -25.69 -5.91
N THR A 125 -7.70 -26.51 -6.69
CA THR A 125 -7.72 -27.96 -6.62
C THR A 125 -6.26 -28.36 -6.46
N LEU A 126 -5.94 -28.88 -5.29
CA LEU A 126 -4.57 -29.28 -4.98
C LEU A 126 -4.49 -30.79 -5.07
N GLN A 127 -3.93 -31.28 -6.17
CA GLN A 127 -3.90 -32.69 -6.52
C GLN A 127 -5.32 -33.28 -6.55
N ASP A 128 -5.66 -34.10 -5.55
CA ASP A 128 -6.96 -34.78 -5.39
C ASP A 128 -7.85 -34.14 -4.31
N TYR A 129 -7.40 -33.06 -3.66
CA TYR A 129 -8.14 -32.36 -2.61
C TYR A 129 -8.89 -31.15 -3.19
N THR A 130 -10.22 -31.21 -3.11
CA THR A 130 -11.10 -30.07 -3.39
C THR A 130 -11.28 -29.26 -2.12
N TYR A 131 -10.94 -27.97 -2.17
CA TYR A 131 -11.12 -27.11 -1.00
C TYR A 131 -12.61 -26.98 -0.68
N PRO A 132 -12.99 -27.12 0.60
CA PRO A 132 -14.39 -26.97 0.99
C PRO A 132 -14.83 -25.51 0.79
N ARG A 133 -16.13 -25.31 0.51
CA ARG A 133 -16.68 -23.98 0.20
C ARG A 133 -16.44 -22.94 1.29
N TRP A 134 -16.38 -23.35 2.56
CA TRP A 134 -16.07 -22.44 3.66
C TRP A 134 -14.63 -21.91 3.56
N ALA A 135 -13.67 -22.72 3.12
CA ALA A 135 -12.27 -22.32 2.98
C ALA A 135 -12.10 -21.34 1.81
N ILE A 136 -12.83 -21.58 0.71
CA ILE A 136 -12.92 -20.64 -0.41
C ILE A 136 -13.52 -19.30 0.06
N GLY A 137 -14.57 -19.36 0.88
CA GLY A 137 -15.16 -18.17 1.52
C GLY A 137 -14.13 -17.38 2.34
N VAL A 138 -13.34 -18.07 3.18
CA VAL A 138 -12.24 -17.44 3.93
C VAL A 138 -11.21 -16.80 3.00
N GLY A 139 -10.83 -17.48 1.92
CA GLY A 139 -9.93 -16.93 0.89
C GLY A 139 -10.45 -15.61 0.31
N TRP A 140 -11.71 -15.56 -0.11
CA TRP A 140 -12.33 -14.33 -0.61
C TRP A 140 -12.43 -13.22 0.43
N THR A 141 -12.73 -13.56 1.69
CA THR A 141 -12.73 -12.56 2.77
C THR A 141 -11.35 -11.97 3.01
N LEU A 142 -10.29 -12.79 2.89
CA LEU A 142 -8.91 -12.34 3.01
C LEU A 142 -8.55 -11.38 1.87
N THR A 143 -8.85 -11.72 0.63
CA THR A 143 -8.66 -10.83 -0.52
C THR A 143 -9.45 -9.53 -0.33
N ALA A 144 -10.75 -9.63 0.00
CA ALA A 144 -11.61 -8.48 0.20
C ALA A 144 -11.13 -7.55 1.31
N SER A 145 -10.55 -8.08 2.40
CA SER A 145 -10.04 -7.27 3.51
C SER A 145 -8.96 -6.28 3.05
N SER A 146 -8.03 -6.71 2.21
CA SER A 146 -6.96 -5.87 1.68
C SER A 146 -7.48 -4.88 0.64
N LEU A 147 -8.40 -5.33 -0.22
CA LEU A 147 -9.00 -4.49 -1.26
C LEU A 147 -9.89 -3.38 -0.68
N LEU A 148 -10.61 -3.67 0.41
CA LEU A 148 -11.53 -2.74 1.06
C LEU A 148 -10.82 -1.60 1.79
N CYS A 149 -9.54 -1.77 2.16
CA CYS A 149 -8.74 -0.71 2.78
C CYS A 149 -8.70 0.58 1.95
N ILE A 150 -8.60 0.46 0.61
CA ILE A 150 -8.54 1.61 -0.31
C ILE A 150 -9.87 2.42 -0.30
N PRO A 151 -11.03 1.85 -0.68
CA PRO A 151 -12.31 2.57 -0.65
C PRO A 151 -12.75 2.92 0.78
N GLY A 152 -12.39 2.11 1.77
CA GLY A 152 -12.63 2.40 3.18
C GLY A 152 -11.95 3.69 3.62
N TYR A 153 -10.68 3.87 3.24
CA TYR A 153 -9.96 5.11 3.52
C TYR A 153 -10.54 6.31 2.76
N ILE A 154 -10.92 6.14 1.49
CA ILE A 154 -11.57 7.20 0.71
C ILE A 154 -12.86 7.65 1.40
N THR A 155 -13.67 6.72 1.87
CA THR A 155 -14.94 7.01 2.55
C THR A 155 -14.70 7.70 3.90
N TYR A 156 -13.75 7.20 4.69
CA TYR A 156 -13.33 7.84 5.94
C TYR A 156 -12.87 9.29 5.72
N TYR A 157 -12.05 9.52 4.69
CA TYR A 157 -11.56 10.86 4.32
C TYR A 157 -12.71 11.80 3.92
N LEU A 158 -13.66 11.30 3.12
CA LEU A 158 -14.81 12.08 2.66
C LEU A 158 -15.77 12.45 3.80
N ILE A 159 -15.92 11.61 4.82
CA ILE A 159 -16.78 11.89 5.98
C ILE A 159 -16.10 12.88 6.94
N THR A 160 -14.80 12.72 7.18
CA THR A 160 -14.06 13.50 8.18
C THR A 160 -13.72 14.91 7.68
N THR A 161 -13.51 15.10 6.38
CA THR A 161 -13.14 16.40 5.82
C THR A 161 -14.37 17.32 5.70
N PRO A 162 -14.39 18.53 6.28
CA PRO A 162 -15.50 19.47 6.08
C PRO A 162 -15.47 20.05 4.64
N GLY A 163 -16.62 20.13 3.97
CA GLY A 163 -16.76 20.72 2.63
C GLY A 163 -17.81 20.04 1.74
N THR A 164 -17.95 20.50 0.50
CA THR A 164 -18.79 19.83 -0.52
C THR A 164 -18.07 18.63 -1.13
N CYS A 165 -18.81 17.64 -1.68
CA CYS A 165 -18.20 16.41 -2.21
C CYS A 165 -17.13 16.66 -3.29
N ILE A 166 -17.33 17.66 -4.16
CA ILE A 166 -16.39 18.00 -5.22
C ILE A 166 -15.13 18.66 -4.64
N GLU A 167 -15.28 19.60 -3.70
CA GLU A 167 -14.13 20.23 -3.02
C GLU A 167 -13.31 19.22 -2.22
N ARG A 168 -13.98 18.25 -1.58
CA ARG A 168 -13.31 17.17 -0.84
C ARG A 168 -12.47 16.29 -1.76
N VAL A 169 -13.02 15.88 -2.91
CA VAL A 169 -12.29 15.08 -3.90
C VAL A 169 -11.14 15.90 -4.48
N GLN A 170 -11.37 17.15 -4.87
CA GLN A 170 -10.31 18.02 -5.39
C GLN A 170 -9.18 18.25 -4.37
N ARG A 171 -9.52 18.39 -3.08
CA ARG A 171 -8.52 18.50 -2.01
C ARG A 171 -7.73 17.21 -1.83
N GLY A 172 -8.37 16.04 -1.91
CA GLY A 172 -7.69 14.73 -1.81
C GLY A 172 -6.80 14.40 -3.03
N LEU A 173 -7.12 14.94 -4.20
CA LEU A 173 -6.34 14.76 -5.43
C LEU A 173 -5.15 15.73 -5.53
N ASN A 174 -5.15 16.80 -4.74
CA ASN A 174 -4.05 17.75 -4.71
C ASN A 174 -2.96 17.23 -3.77
N PRO A 175 -1.72 17.06 -4.26
CA PRO A 175 -0.62 16.64 -3.41
C PRO A 175 -0.31 17.72 -2.37
N GLU A 176 0.04 17.28 -1.17
CA GLU A 176 0.51 18.16 -0.12
C GLU A 176 1.78 18.89 -0.58
N SER A 177 1.82 20.21 -0.39
CA SER A 177 2.92 21.03 -0.90
C SER A 177 4.22 20.73 -0.14
N GLN A 178 5.34 20.57 -0.87
CA GLN A 178 6.66 20.32 -0.27
C GLN A 178 7.06 21.34 0.82
N THR A 179 6.52 22.57 0.73
CA THR A 179 6.73 23.64 1.72
C THR A 179 6.16 23.29 3.10
N GLN A 180 5.01 22.62 3.16
CA GLN A 180 4.37 22.20 4.43
C GLN A 180 5.16 21.05 5.09
N GLN A 181 5.58 20.06 4.31
CA GLN A 181 6.38 18.93 4.79
C GLN A 181 7.78 19.35 5.30
N ARG A 182 8.41 20.35 4.67
CA ARG A 182 9.70 20.88 5.14
C ARG A 182 9.56 21.60 6.49
N GLN A 183 8.40 22.21 6.75
CA GLN A 183 8.13 22.97 7.97
C GLN A 183 7.83 22.07 9.17
N GLU A 184 7.18 20.92 8.97
CA GLU A 184 6.99 19.89 10.00
C GLU A 184 8.27 19.12 10.35
N ARG A 185 9.19 18.96 9.38
CA ARG A 185 10.47 18.27 9.62
C ARG A 185 11.49 19.11 10.40
N ILE A 186 11.28 20.42 10.53
CA ILE A 186 12.10 21.26 11.41
C ILE A 186 11.61 20.98 12.84
N PRO A 187 12.41 20.35 13.71
CA PRO A 187 12.04 20.27 15.12
C PRO A 187 11.88 21.71 15.61
N ILE A 188 10.69 22.04 16.13
CA ILE A 188 10.43 23.32 16.80
C ILE A 188 11.53 23.48 17.84
N ASN A 189 12.55 24.29 17.52
CA ASN A 189 13.65 24.53 18.42
C ASN A 189 13.09 25.36 19.58
N PRO A 190 13.02 24.83 20.81
CA PRO A 190 12.47 25.59 21.93
C PRO A 190 13.29 26.85 22.26
N ARG A 191 14.49 27.02 21.67
CA ARG A 191 15.32 28.21 21.85
C ARG A 191 14.86 29.46 21.09
N VAL A 192 13.97 29.34 20.09
CA VAL A 192 13.52 30.52 19.31
C VAL A 192 12.42 31.28 20.05
N ILE A 193 11.73 30.65 21.01
CA ILE A 193 10.62 31.27 21.76
C ILE A 193 11.11 32.07 22.99
N LEU A 194 12.38 31.94 23.38
CA LEU A 194 12.97 32.60 24.56
C LEU A 194 13.88 33.79 24.23
N GLY A 195 13.98 34.19 22.95
CA GLY A 195 14.82 35.31 22.49
C GLY A 195 14.08 36.61 22.19
N THR A 196 12.76 36.64 22.39
CA THR A 196 11.92 37.83 22.20
C THR A 196 11.04 38.04 23.43
N ALA A 197 11.66 38.45 24.54
CA ALA A 197 11.00 39.10 25.66
C ALA A 197 12.00 40.06 26.31
#